data_AF-A0A7L0I434-F1
#
_entry.id   AF-A0A7L0I434-F1
#
_cell.length_a   1.000
_cell.length_b   1.000
_cell.length_c   1.000
_cell.angle_alpha   90.00
_cell.angle_beta   90.00
_cell.angle_gamma   90.00
#
_symmetry.space_group_name_H-M   'P 1'
#
loop_
_entity.id
_entity.type
_entity.pdbx_description
1 polymer ?
#
loop_
_entity_poly.entity_id
_entity_poly.type
_entity_poly.pdbx_seq_one_letter_code
_entity_poly.pdbx_strand_id
1 'polypeptide(L)'
;MKVILTNKTSIESWIEEKAKDRIQYYQTGEIFIFPYDMGSKWKNFKQVFTWSGIPEGDGLDWPVRDGCHPYSLTIEQLKQKADKRIRSVRYRAVEDYSGVCCPVTKGVKTFFTTPCTEEPRIALSKGDLILATRGLKHWMYGEKILDSAADGGIRERGWFPRKCVEKCQYDSETEQPVDGEKKNR
;
A
#
# COMPACT_ATOMS: atom_id res chain seq x y z
N MET A 1 -29.03 1.91 2.58
CA MET A 1 -29.57 0.54 2.47
C MET A 1 -28.57 -0.48 1.92
N LYS A 2 -27.94 -0.28 0.74
CA LYS A 2 -27.00 -1.26 0.16
C LYS A 2 -25.89 -1.72 1.13
N VAL A 3 -25.24 -0.78 1.82
CA VAL A 3 -24.20 -1.02 2.83
C VAL A 3 -24.66 -1.98 3.95
N ILE A 4 -25.91 -1.81 4.43
CA ILE A 4 -26.50 -2.63 5.50
C ILE A 4 -26.82 -4.05 4.98
N LEU A 5 -27.28 -4.16 3.74
CA LEU A 5 -27.65 -5.48 3.18
C LEU A 5 -26.42 -6.35 2.88
N THR A 6 -25.24 -5.75 2.72
CA THR A 6 -23.98 -6.45 2.44
C THR A 6 -22.97 -6.35 3.58
N ASN A 7 -23.31 -5.66 4.68
CA ASN A 7 -22.40 -5.32 5.79
C ASN A 7 -21.04 -4.81 5.32
N LYS A 8 -21.04 -3.95 4.31
CA LYS A 8 -19.82 -3.56 3.60
C LYS A 8 -19.80 -2.07 3.31
N THR A 9 -18.84 -1.40 3.89
CA THR A 9 -18.54 0.01 3.62
C THR A 9 -17.93 0.20 2.23
N SER A 10 -17.87 1.44 1.76
CA SER A 10 -17.23 1.76 0.49
C SER A 10 -15.73 1.41 0.48
N ILE A 11 -15.04 1.60 1.61
CA ILE A 11 -13.61 1.27 1.76
C ILE A 11 -13.41 -0.24 1.71
N GLU A 12 -14.26 -1.01 2.38
CA GLU A 12 -14.21 -2.48 2.36
C GLU A 12 -14.56 -3.06 0.98
N SER A 13 -15.50 -2.44 0.27
CA SER A 13 -15.80 -2.79 -1.13
C SER A 13 -14.57 -2.61 -2.00
N TRP A 14 -13.86 -1.49 -1.85
CA TRP A 14 -12.62 -1.25 -2.56
C TRP A 14 -11.55 -2.29 -2.21
N ILE A 15 -11.38 -2.67 -0.94
CA ILE A 15 -10.42 -3.70 -0.52
C ILE A 15 -10.73 -5.05 -1.18
N GLU A 16 -12.01 -5.44 -1.21
CA GLU A 16 -12.45 -6.69 -1.84
C GLU A 16 -12.20 -6.69 -3.35
N GLU A 17 -12.51 -5.59 -4.04
CA GLU A 17 -12.21 -5.43 -5.47
C GLU A 17 -10.70 -5.54 -5.73
N LYS A 18 -9.87 -4.87 -4.93
CA LYS A 18 -8.41 -5.00 -5.02
C LYS A 18 -7.90 -6.42 -4.77
N ALA A 19 -8.57 -7.18 -3.89
CA ALA A 19 -8.24 -8.58 -3.63
C ALA A 19 -8.56 -9.45 -4.86
N LYS A 20 -9.75 -9.27 -5.46
CA LYS A 20 -10.16 -9.97 -6.69
C LYS A 20 -9.21 -9.68 -7.84
N ASP A 21 -8.84 -8.42 -8.05
CA ASP A 21 -7.85 -8.01 -9.06
C ASP A 21 -6.50 -8.70 -8.85
N ARG A 22 -6.01 -8.73 -7.60
CA ARG A 22 -4.72 -9.36 -7.24
C ARG A 22 -4.74 -10.86 -7.54
N ILE A 23 -5.79 -11.54 -7.10
CA ILE A 23 -5.97 -12.99 -7.32
C ILE A 23 -6.06 -13.31 -8.81
N GLN A 24 -6.83 -12.52 -9.56
CA GLN A 24 -6.98 -12.69 -11.01
C GLN A 24 -5.66 -12.45 -11.74
N TYR A 25 -4.92 -11.40 -11.37
CA TYR A 25 -3.63 -11.04 -11.97
C TYR A 25 -2.58 -12.13 -11.79
N TYR A 26 -2.49 -12.73 -10.58
CA TYR A 26 -1.52 -13.78 -10.27
C TYR A 26 -2.04 -15.21 -10.53
N GLN A 27 -3.31 -15.35 -10.95
CA GLN A 27 -3.97 -16.64 -11.18
C GLN A 27 -3.79 -17.63 -10.00
N THR A 28 -3.80 -17.12 -8.77
CA THR A 28 -3.44 -17.92 -7.58
C THR A 28 -4.49 -18.99 -7.24
N GLY A 29 -5.70 -18.90 -7.80
CA GLY A 29 -6.83 -19.79 -7.49
C GLY A 29 -7.43 -19.57 -6.09
N GLU A 30 -6.91 -18.61 -5.31
CA GLU A 30 -7.52 -18.17 -4.05
C GLU A 30 -8.91 -17.57 -4.32
N ILE A 31 -9.83 -17.69 -3.36
CA ILE A 31 -11.10 -16.96 -3.39
C ILE A 31 -11.15 -16.10 -2.12
N PHE A 32 -11.23 -14.79 -2.31
CA PHE A 32 -11.42 -13.87 -1.19
C PHE A 32 -12.91 -13.82 -0.82
N ILE A 33 -13.24 -14.33 0.37
CA ILE A 33 -14.58 -14.26 0.96
C ILE A 33 -14.61 -13.09 1.92
N PHE A 34 -15.58 -12.19 1.73
CA PHE A 34 -15.74 -11.03 2.59
C PHE A 34 -16.28 -11.45 3.97
N PRO A 35 -15.60 -11.11 5.09
CA PRO A 35 -15.87 -11.71 6.39
C PRO A 35 -17.18 -11.25 7.04
N TYR A 36 -17.63 -10.01 6.79
CA TYR A 36 -18.79 -9.45 7.50
C TYR A 36 -20.12 -9.64 6.77
N ASP A 37 -20.10 -10.15 5.53
CA ASP A 37 -21.31 -10.53 4.82
C ASP A 37 -21.74 -11.92 5.26
N MET A 38 -22.79 -12.01 6.07
CA MET A 38 -23.30 -13.26 6.65
C MET A 38 -23.96 -14.20 5.62
N GLY A 39 -23.86 -13.88 4.32
CA GLY A 39 -24.35 -14.67 3.20
C GLY A 39 -25.85 -14.55 2.93
N SER A 40 -26.59 -13.83 3.78
CA SER A 40 -28.00 -13.50 3.59
C SER A 40 -28.27 -12.05 3.96
N LYS A 41 -28.88 -11.31 3.03
CA LYS A 41 -29.27 -9.91 3.23
C LYS A 41 -30.14 -9.69 4.47
N TRP A 42 -30.95 -10.69 4.85
CA TRP A 42 -31.79 -10.62 6.03
C TRP A 42 -31.02 -10.80 7.33
N LYS A 43 -29.99 -11.66 7.35
CA LYS A 43 -29.07 -11.79 8.50
C LYS A 43 -28.31 -10.49 8.73
N ASN A 44 -27.78 -9.88 7.67
CA ASN A 44 -27.08 -8.59 7.75
C ASN A 44 -28.02 -7.47 8.24
N PHE A 45 -29.25 -7.40 7.72
CA PHE A 45 -30.22 -6.38 8.14
C PHE A 45 -30.59 -6.47 9.63
N LYS A 46 -30.72 -7.68 10.18
CA LYS A 46 -31.05 -7.92 11.59
C LYS A 46 -29.98 -7.44 12.57
N GLN A 47 -28.72 -7.38 12.16
CA GLN A 47 -27.63 -6.89 13.02
C GLN A 47 -27.79 -5.40 13.36
N VAL A 48 -28.41 -4.62 12.46
CA VAL A 48 -28.60 -3.18 12.64
C VAL A 48 -30.01 -2.86 13.15
N PHE A 49 -31.03 -3.52 12.60
CA PHE A 49 -32.42 -3.26 12.95
C PHE A 49 -32.95 -4.33 13.89
N THR A 50 -32.72 -4.12 15.19
CA THR A 50 -33.32 -4.93 16.25
C THR A 50 -34.54 -4.21 16.84
N TRP A 51 -35.49 -4.98 17.38
CA TRP A 51 -36.67 -4.42 18.06
C TRP A 51 -36.32 -3.61 19.31
N SER A 52 -35.14 -3.85 19.90
CA SER A 52 -34.63 -3.09 21.05
C SER A 52 -34.05 -1.72 20.67
N GLY A 53 -33.83 -1.46 19.37
CA GLY A 53 -33.13 -0.26 18.89
C GLY A 53 -31.60 -0.29 19.13
N ILE A 54 -31.07 -1.36 19.73
CA ILE A 54 -29.65 -1.55 19.99
C ILE A 54 -29.10 -2.56 18.97
N PRO A 55 -28.07 -2.20 18.18
CA PRO A 55 -27.46 -3.13 17.24
C PRO A 55 -26.81 -4.32 17.96
N GLU A 56 -26.75 -5.46 17.29
CA GLU A 56 -26.19 -6.70 17.84
C GLU A 56 -24.65 -6.61 17.86
N GLY A 57 -24.04 -6.70 19.06
CA GLY A 57 -22.58 -6.70 19.26
C GLY A 57 -22.13 -5.92 20.51
N ASP A 58 -20.91 -6.19 20.98
CA ASP A 58 -20.28 -5.48 22.10
C ASP A 58 -19.36 -4.32 21.66
N GLY A 59 -19.21 -4.14 20.33
CA GLY A 59 -18.37 -3.12 19.70
C GLY A 59 -16.88 -3.48 19.63
N LEU A 60 -16.48 -4.61 20.20
CA LEU A 60 -15.11 -5.13 20.15
C LEU A 60 -15.02 -6.30 19.17
N ASP A 61 -15.90 -7.28 19.34
CA ASP A 61 -15.96 -8.48 18.53
C ASP A 61 -17.12 -8.40 17.54
N TRP A 62 -16.77 -8.49 16.26
CA TRP A 62 -17.73 -8.46 15.16
C TRP A 62 -18.00 -9.88 14.68
N PRO A 63 -19.28 -10.27 14.50
CA PRO A 63 -19.60 -11.58 13.95
C PRO A 63 -19.05 -11.70 12.53
N VAL A 64 -18.35 -12.81 12.29
CA VAL A 64 -17.81 -13.15 10.97
C VAL A 64 -18.55 -14.34 10.37
N ARG A 65 -18.57 -14.40 9.04
CA ARG A 65 -19.08 -15.53 8.28
C ARG A 65 -18.30 -16.80 8.61
N ASP A 66 -19.00 -17.93 8.65
CA ASP A 66 -18.39 -19.25 8.86
C ASP A 66 -17.23 -19.51 7.89
N GLY A 67 -16.08 -19.92 8.44
CA GLY A 67 -14.84 -20.15 7.68
C GLY A 67 -13.98 -18.91 7.43
N CYS A 68 -14.40 -17.72 7.88
CA CYS A 68 -13.58 -16.51 7.86
C CYS A 68 -12.89 -16.28 9.21
N HIS A 69 -11.69 -15.71 9.15
CA HIS A 69 -10.96 -15.25 10.34
C HIS A 69 -11.39 -13.83 10.71
N PRO A 70 -11.41 -13.42 12.00
CA PRO A 70 -11.70 -12.04 12.41
C PRO A 70 -10.82 -11.00 11.71
N TYR A 71 -9.56 -11.37 11.44
CA TYR A 71 -8.59 -10.49 10.78
C TYR A 71 -8.45 -10.72 9.27
N SER A 72 -9.44 -11.34 8.60
CA SER A 72 -9.37 -11.65 7.16
C SER A 72 -9.06 -10.42 6.29
N LEU A 73 -9.70 -9.27 6.59
CA LEU A 73 -9.42 -8.02 5.89
C LEU A 73 -8.00 -7.51 6.15
N THR A 74 -7.52 -7.59 7.39
CA THR A 74 -6.17 -7.17 7.75
C THR A 74 -5.12 -8.03 7.05
N ILE A 75 -5.32 -9.34 7.00
CA ILE A 75 -4.44 -10.28 6.29
C ILE A 75 -4.40 -9.93 4.81
N GLU A 76 -5.55 -9.68 4.17
CA GLU A 76 -5.59 -9.28 2.76
C GLU A 76 -4.92 -7.93 2.52
N GLN A 77 -5.12 -6.94 3.39
CA GLN A 77 -4.42 -5.66 3.31
C GLN A 77 -2.89 -5.82 3.44
N LEU A 78 -2.39 -6.77 4.24
CA LEU A 78 -0.97 -7.08 4.32
C LEU A 78 -0.46 -7.66 2.99
N LYS A 79 -1.20 -8.59 2.37
CA LYS A 79 -0.88 -9.11 1.04
C LYS A 79 -0.83 -7.98 0.00
N GLN A 80 -1.81 -7.07 0.00
CA GLN A 80 -1.83 -5.90 -0.89
C GLN A 80 -0.66 -4.94 -0.64
N LYS A 81 -0.28 -4.72 0.62
CA LYS A 81 0.89 -3.89 0.97
C LYS A 81 2.19 -4.55 0.51
N ALA A 82 2.32 -5.87 0.61
CA ALA A 82 3.48 -6.61 0.13
C ALA A 82 3.59 -6.54 -1.40
N ASP A 83 2.49 -6.80 -2.11
CA ASP A 83 2.40 -6.66 -3.56
C ASP A 83 2.79 -5.24 -4.02
N LYS A 84 2.28 -4.21 -3.35
CA LYS A 84 2.65 -2.81 -3.64
C LYS A 84 4.16 -2.53 -3.44
N ARG A 85 4.81 -3.18 -2.46
CA ARG A 85 6.26 -3.05 -2.24
C ARG A 85 7.05 -3.73 -3.36
N ILE A 86 6.65 -4.93 -3.78
CA ILE A 86 7.29 -5.67 -4.87
C ILE A 86 7.21 -4.87 -6.19
N ARG A 87 6.09 -4.17 -6.42
CA ARG A 87 5.90 -3.33 -7.61
C ARG A 87 6.63 -1.99 -7.57
N SER A 88 7.34 -1.68 -6.47
CA SER A 88 8.14 -0.46 -6.41
C SER A 88 9.36 -0.57 -7.32
N VAL A 89 9.74 0.55 -7.94
CA VAL A 89 10.85 0.59 -8.90
C VAL A 89 11.99 1.39 -8.31
N ARG A 90 13.22 0.87 -8.44
CA ARG A 90 14.43 1.55 -7.97
C ARG A 90 14.84 2.69 -8.90
N TYR A 91 15.09 3.83 -8.30
CA TYR A 91 15.62 5.03 -8.93
C TYR A 91 16.83 5.54 -8.16
N ARG A 92 17.73 6.20 -8.87
CA ARG A 92 18.89 6.91 -8.30
C ARG A 92 18.71 8.40 -8.50
N ALA A 93 18.93 9.19 -7.45
CA ALA A 93 18.95 10.64 -7.55
C ALA A 93 20.18 11.11 -8.33
N VAL A 94 19.97 11.87 -9.39
CA VAL A 94 21.02 12.47 -10.23
C VAL A 94 21.23 13.95 -9.92
N GLU A 95 20.27 14.57 -9.25
CA GLU A 95 20.26 15.99 -8.92
C GLU A 95 19.66 16.24 -7.53
N ASP A 96 20.22 17.21 -6.79
CA ASP A 96 19.75 17.57 -5.46
C ASP A 96 18.38 18.25 -5.51
N TYR A 97 17.52 17.96 -4.53
CA TYR A 97 16.21 18.59 -4.36
C TYR A 97 15.93 18.83 -2.89
N SER A 98 15.58 20.05 -2.52
CA SER A 98 15.39 20.44 -1.12
C SER A 98 14.03 20.08 -0.52
N GLY A 99 13.13 19.42 -1.26
CA GLY A 99 11.76 19.15 -0.80
C GLY A 99 10.79 20.35 -0.93
N VAL A 100 11.22 21.44 -1.57
CA VAL A 100 10.38 22.65 -1.73
C VAL A 100 9.13 22.39 -2.55
N CYS A 101 8.00 23.00 -2.14
CA CYS A 101 6.72 22.85 -2.80
C CYS A 101 6.78 23.19 -4.29
N CYS A 102 7.48 24.28 -4.61
CA CYS A 102 7.47 24.91 -5.91
C CYS A 102 8.88 24.95 -6.52
N PRO A 103 9.36 23.86 -7.13
CA PRO A 103 10.72 23.79 -7.67
C PRO A 103 10.83 24.49 -9.04
N VAL A 104 10.81 25.82 -9.05
CA VAL A 104 10.97 26.63 -10.27
C VAL A 104 12.26 26.25 -11.02
N THR A 105 13.32 25.94 -10.28
CA THR A 105 14.62 25.48 -10.80
C THR A 105 14.57 24.14 -11.54
N LYS A 106 13.56 23.30 -11.27
CA LYS A 106 13.37 21.99 -11.91
C LYS A 106 12.43 22.04 -13.12
N GLY A 107 12.09 23.25 -13.55
CA GLY A 107 11.38 23.56 -14.78
C GLY A 107 9.94 24.03 -14.56
N VAL A 108 9.51 24.94 -15.44
CA VAL A 108 8.19 25.59 -15.43
C VAL A 108 7.03 24.58 -15.39
N LYS A 109 7.13 23.48 -16.15
CA LYS A 109 6.10 22.43 -16.17
C LYS A 109 6.00 21.68 -14.84
N THR A 110 7.12 21.44 -14.16
CA THR A 110 7.15 20.81 -12.83
C THR A 110 6.43 21.69 -11.81
N PHE A 111 6.70 23.00 -11.85
CA PHE A 111 6.05 24.00 -10.99
C PHE A 111 4.52 24.02 -11.18
N PHE A 112 4.01 24.14 -12.41
CA PHE A 112 2.56 24.18 -12.65
C PHE A 112 1.83 22.85 -12.43
N THR A 113 2.57 21.74 -12.35
CA THR A 113 1.99 20.41 -12.10
C THR A 113 2.31 19.89 -10.70
N THR A 114 2.68 20.79 -9.79
CA THR A 114 2.95 20.46 -8.40
C THR A 114 1.75 19.72 -7.79
N PRO A 115 1.93 18.51 -7.22
CA PRO A 115 0.86 17.83 -6.52
C PRO A 115 0.39 18.68 -5.34
N CYS A 116 -0.88 19.09 -5.36
CA CYS A 116 -1.52 19.82 -4.28
C CYS A 116 -2.06 18.87 -3.19
N THR A 117 -1.53 17.65 -3.07
CA THR A 117 -1.95 16.70 -2.06
C THR A 117 -1.31 17.05 -0.71
N GLU A 118 -1.98 16.71 0.41
CA GLU A 118 -1.42 16.80 1.78
C GLU A 118 -0.23 15.85 2.01
N GLU A 119 0.20 15.14 0.96
CA GLU A 119 1.29 14.19 1.04
C GLU A 119 2.65 14.92 1.10
N PRO A 120 3.58 14.44 1.94
CA PRO A 120 4.86 15.10 2.18
C PRO A 120 5.75 15.14 0.92
N ARG A 121 6.77 16.01 0.96
CA ARG A 121 7.85 16.07 -0.04
C ARG A 121 9.13 15.59 0.60
N ILE A 122 9.95 14.92 -0.20
CA ILE A 122 11.20 14.33 0.26
C ILE A 122 12.38 15.12 -0.33
N ALA A 123 13.35 15.45 0.50
CA ALA A 123 14.61 16.02 0.04
C ALA A 123 15.49 14.91 -0.56
N LEU A 124 16.13 15.19 -1.68
CA LEU A 124 17.02 14.28 -2.37
C LEU A 124 18.42 14.88 -2.43
N SER A 125 19.41 14.03 -2.20
CA SER A 125 20.82 14.27 -2.46
C SER A 125 21.30 13.38 -3.60
N LYS A 126 22.18 13.90 -4.45
CA LYS A 126 22.74 13.15 -5.57
C LYS A 126 23.39 11.86 -5.07
N GLY A 127 23.00 10.74 -5.66
CA GLY A 127 23.42 9.40 -5.25
C GLY A 127 22.40 8.63 -4.43
N ASP A 128 21.39 9.29 -3.84
CA ASP A 128 20.33 8.64 -3.07
C ASP A 128 19.59 7.57 -3.88
N LEU A 129 19.27 6.45 -3.22
CA LEU A 129 18.44 5.39 -3.79
C LEU A 129 17.00 5.54 -3.30
N ILE A 130 16.05 5.41 -4.22
CA ILE A 130 14.63 5.67 -3.97
C ILE A 130 13.81 4.52 -4.55
N LEU A 131 12.83 4.05 -3.79
CA LEU A 131 11.78 3.14 -4.25
C LEU A 131 10.53 3.93 -4.62
N ALA A 132 10.32 4.15 -5.91
CA ALA A 132 9.15 4.86 -6.41
C ALA A 132 7.95 3.91 -6.54
N THR A 133 6.79 4.35 -6.05
CA THR A 133 5.53 3.58 -6.10
C THR A 133 4.44 4.24 -6.95
N ARG A 134 4.50 5.56 -7.16
CA ARG A 134 3.57 6.30 -8.02
C ARG A 134 4.33 7.26 -8.92
N GLY A 135 3.89 7.40 -10.16
CA GLY A 135 4.44 8.33 -11.12
C GLY A 135 3.36 9.17 -11.77
N LEU A 136 3.52 10.48 -11.73
CA LEU A 136 2.88 11.45 -12.60
C LEU A 136 3.86 11.84 -13.71
N LYS A 137 3.42 12.68 -14.65
CA LYS A 137 4.25 13.11 -15.79
C LYS A 137 5.56 13.79 -15.37
N HIS A 138 5.51 14.64 -14.35
CA HIS A 138 6.65 15.44 -13.88
C HIS A 138 7.06 15.16 -12.43
N TRP A 139 6.29 14.35 -11.71
CA TRP A 139 6.46 14.09 -10.29
C TRP A 139 6.42 12.60 -10.02
N MET A 140 7.19 12.13 -9.06
CA MET A 140 7.14 10.75 -8.58
C MET A 140 7.04 10.74 -7.06
N TYR A 141 6.41 9.70 -6.54
CA TYR A 141 6.24 9.47 -5.11
C TYR A 141 6.95 8.18 -4.75
N GLY A 142 7.78 8.24 -3.72
CA GLY A 142 8.59 7.12 -3.29
C GLY A 142 9.11 7.27 -1.88
N GLU A 143 9.90 6.28 -1.49
CA GLU A 143 10.63 6.27 -0.21
C GLU A 143 12.12 6.16 -0.45
N LYS A 144 12.92 6.88 0.35
CA LYS A 144 14.37 6.78 0.29
C LYS A 144 14.82 5.48 0.98
N ILE A 145 15.76 4.78 0.36
CA ILE A 145 16.39 3.60 0.96
C ILE A 145 17.44 4.12 1.93
N LEU A 146 17.25 3.84 3.22
CA LEU A 146 18.19 4.17 4.29
C LEU A 146 18.89 2.88 4.71
N ASP A 147 20.23 2.84 4.63
CA ASP A 147 21.04 1.65 4.93
C ASP A 147 21.12 1.31 6.43
N SER A 148 20.49 2.11 7.29
CA SER A 148 20.73 2.04 8.73
C SER A 148 19.53 1.45 9.47
N ALA A 149 19.73 0.26 10.02
CA ALA A 149 18.95 -0.32 11.13
C ALA A 149 19.06 0.50 12.45
N ALA A 150 19.54 1.75 12.39
CA ALA A 150 19.93 2.57 13.53
C ALA A 150 18.93 3.69 13.88
N ASP A 151 18.04 4.09 12.96
CA ASP A 151 17.00 5.07 13.27
C ASP A 151 15.64 4.40 13.34
N GLY A 152 14.99 4.51 14.49
CA GLY A 152 13.71 3.89 14.83
C GLY A 152 12.55 4.30 13.91
N GLY A 153 12.49 3.73 12.71
CA GLY A 153 11.27 3.55 11.93
C GLY A 153 10.77 4.75 11.11
N ILE A 154 11.45 5.89 11.10
CA ILE A 154 10.99 7.04 10.31
C ILE A 154 11.33 6.83 8.84
N ARG A 155 10.34 6.35 8.09
CA ARG A 155 10.45 6.22 6.63
C ARG A 155 10.29 7.59 5.99
N GLU A 156 11.34 8.08 5.36
CA GLU A 156 11.26 9.28 4.53
C GLU A 156 10.52 8.96 3.24
N ARG A 157 9.32 9.52 3.10
CA ARG A 157 8.44 9.32 1.96
C ARG A 157 7.98 10.66 1.45
N GLY A 158 7.85 10.79 0.13
CA GLY A 158 7.27 11.99 -0.42
C GLY A 158 7.34 12.10 -1.92
N TRP A 159 6.77 13.21 -2.39
CA TRP A 159 6.87 13.65 -3.77
C TRP A 159 8.22 14.30 -4.07
N PHE A 160 8.73 14.01 -5.26
CA PHE A 160 9.93 14.63 -5.82
C PHE A 160 9.80 14.77 -7.35
N PRO A 161 10.50 15.73 -7.97
CA PRO A 161 10.49 15.90 -9.42
C PRO A 161 11.09 14.70 -10.14
N ARG A 162 10.41 14.22 -11.19
CA ARG A 162 10.88 13.08 -12.00
C ARG A 162 12.25 13.33 -12.63
N LYS A 163 12.57 14.58 -12.97
CA LYS A 163 13.87 14.95 -13.55
C LYS A 163 15.05 14.76 -12.61
N CYS A 164 14.82 14.76 -11.30
CA CYS A 164 15.91 14.64 -10.33
C CYS A 164 16.38 13.20 -10.16
N VAL A 165 15.75 12.24 -10.84
CA VAL A 165 16.08 10.82 -10.70
C VAL A 165 16.13 10.10 -12.04
N GLU A 166 16.95 9.05 -12.10
CA GLU A 166 17.02 8.13 -13.22
C GLU A 166 16.72 6.71 -12.77
N LYS A 167 16.07 5.93 -13.65
CA LYS A 167 15.70 4.55 -13.34
C LYS A 167 16.98 3.69 -13.32
N CYS A 168 17.17 2.91 -12.26
CA CYS A 168 18.27 1.95 -12.22
C CYS A 168 18.04 0.87 -13.31
N GLN A 169 19.03 0.66 -14.18
CA GLN A 169 18.92 -0.29 -15.30
C GLN A 169 19.17 -1.75 -14.89
N TYR A 170 19.69 -2.00 -13.68
CA TYR A 170 20.01 -3.33 -13.16
C TYR A 170 19.45 -3.49 -11.74
N ASP A 171 18.53 -4.45 -11.58
CA ASP A 171 18.08 -4.99 -10.28
C ASP A 171 18.83 -6.29 -9.93
N SER A 172 20.03 -6.51 -10.49
CA SER A 172 20.89 -7.65 -10.17
C SER A 172 21.91 -7.25 -9.11
N GLU A 173 21.99 -8.05 -8.04
CA GLU A 173 22.87 -7.93 -6.85
C GLU A 173 22.24 -7.07 -5.73
N THR A 174 21.64 -7.62 -4.65
CA THR A 174 22.26 -8.54 -3.69
C THR A 174 21.16 -9.25 -2.87
N GLU A 175 20.75 -10.46 -3.27
CA GLU A 175 20.40 -11.51 -2.31
C GLU A 175 21.57 -12.49 -2.40
N GLN A 176 22.55 -12.36 -1.50
CA GLN A 176 23.49 -13.46 -1.30
C GLN A 176 22.76 -14.51 -0.46
N PRO A 177 22.51 -15.72 -0.97
CA PRO A 177 22.22 -16.85 -0.10
C PRO A 177 23.49 -17.14 0.70
N VAL A 178 23.35 -17.16 2.03
CA VAL A 178 24.38 -17.69 2.94
C VAL A 178 24.45 -19.19 2.68
N ASP A 179 25.36 -19.59 1.80
CA ASP A 179 25.57 -20.98 1.41
C ASP A 179 26.36 -21.72 2.50
N GLY A 180 25.70 -22.69 3.13
CA GLY A 180 26.28 -23.98 3.48
C GLY A 180 27.03 -24.13 4.81
N GLU A 181 26.29 -24.46 5.88
CA GLU A 181 26.83 -25.29 6.95
C GLU A 181 27.31 -26.63 6.36
N LYS A 182 28.63 -26.79 6.23
CA LYS A 182 29.25 -28.10 6.06
C LYS A 182 29.16 -28.86 7.38
N LYS A 183 28.12 -29.68 7.56
CA LYS A 183 28.21 -30.85 8.44
C LYS A 183 29.08 -31.91 7.75
N ASN A 184 30.36 -31.94 8.10
CA ASN A 184 31.18 -33.13 7.92
C ASN A 184 30.93 -34.08 9.10
N ARG A 185 30.39 -35.23 8.75
CA ARG A 185 30.63 -36.59 9.27
C ARG A 185 31.02 -36.77 10.74
#